data_AF-A0A9Q3CTH8-F1
#
_entry.id   AF-A0A9Q3CTH8-F1
#
_cell.length_a   1.000
_cell.length_b   1.000
_cell.length_c   1.000
_cell.angle_alpha   90.00
_cell.angle_beta   90.00
_cell.angle_gamma   90.00
#
_symmetry.space_group_name_H-M   'P 1'
#
loop_
_entity.id
_entity.type
_entity.pdbx_description
1 polymer ?
#
loop_
_entity_poly.entity_id
_entity_poly.type
_entity_poly.pdbx_seq_one_letter_code
_entity_poly.pdbx_strand_id
1 'polypeptide(L)'
;MYGRDIYNSKDRHITIGTKKEKKFSLDVYQISSQDSLEEKLNECREGQFSTALTSKQKLSLLKSLRKNRPAFAIGEEPLGKIKGHDIELYLDVERPYPPMLRRPPYPASLETRKEIEKHINELLHIDVIRKIGHNEIVEITTPVLITWHDGKSRLCGDFRALNNYTKADRHPIPRIPHAIDKLAKAKYITKMDCMKGFHQKGVKPNSMKLLRIIFHMGIYEYTRMPFGIKNAPAHFQRMMDNIFQDKIMEGWMVIYIDDIIIYSERGEDHVQYIDRVLSKCTPINLKISLEKCSFGQQELLALGHKVSGVSLAIDKNRLAAVLQKPVPRNIKEMQSFLGFASYYRNHIKHFAHITSSLYNFCSKDVVFEITQERRDAYS
;
A
#
# COMPACT_ATOMS: atom_id res chain seq x y z
N MET A 1 -4.65 -38.11 -42.00
CA MET A 1 -3.56 -38.91 -41.41
C MET A 1 -2.40 -37.98 -41.08
N TYR A 2 -1.74 -38.25 -39.96
CA TYR A 2 -0.57 -37.58 -39.37
C TYR A 2 -0.80 -36.27 -38.61
N GLY A 3 -1.19 -36.42 -37.35
CA GLY A 3 -0.88 -35.45 -36.32
C GLY A 3 0.62 -35.46 -35.98
N ARG A 4 1.14 -34.30 -35.60
CA ARG A 4 2.33 -34.18 -34.75
C ARG A 4 2.10 -33.11 -33.69
N ASP A 5 2.21 -33.61 -32.47
CA ASP A 5 2.14 -32.98 -31.18
C ASP A 5 3.13 -31.80 -31.06
N ILE A 6 2.60 -30.60 -30.79
CA ILE A 6 3.38 -29.35 -30.62
C ILE A 6 3.62 -29.05 -29.13
N TYR A 7 3.26 -29.96 -28.22
CA TYR A 7 3.34 -29.76 -26.76
C TYR A 7 4.47 -30.54 -26.06
N ASN A 8 5.48 -31.04 -26.78
CA ASN A 8 6.62 -31.70 -26.14
C ASN A 8 7.97 -31.21 -26.66
N SER A 9 8.56 -30.25 -25.95
CA SER A 9 9.99 -29.95 -26.04
C SER A 9 10.55 -29.74 -24.63
N LYS A 10 10.57 -30.82 -23.83
CA LYS A 10 11.16 -30.87 -22.49
C LYS A 10 12.70 -31.00 -22.49
N ASP A 11 13.34 -31.14 -23.65
CA ASP A 11 14.77 -31.49 -23.74
C ASP A 11 15.59 -30.55 -24.64
N ARG A 12 15.58 -29.24 -24.35
CA ARG A 12 16.60 -28.33 -24.90
C ARG A 12 17.85 -28.41 -24.02
N HIS A 13 19.00 -28.72 -24.62
CA HIS A 13 20.31 -28.72 -23.95
C HIS A 13 21.16 -27.57 -24.51
N ILE A 14 22.03 -26.98 -23.68
CA ILE A 14 23.09 -26.08 -24.13
C ILE A 14 24.42 -26.82 -23.95
N THR A 15 25.29 -26.72 -24.95
CA THR A 15 26.63 -27.27 -24.90
C THR A 15 27.60 -26.13 -24.54
N ILE A 16 28.35 -26.26 -23.44
CA ILE A 16 29.48 -25.38 -23.12
C ILE A 16 30.72 -26.27 -23.09
N GLY A 17 31.61 -26.11 -24.09
CA GLY A 17 32.74 -27.01 -24.30
C GLY A 17 32.27 -28.44 -24.66
N THR A 18 32.78 -29.46 -23.95
CA THR A 18 32.43 -30.88 -24.17
C THR A 18 31.30 -31.40 -23.28
N LYS A 19 30.70 -30.56 -22.42
CA LYS A 19 29.56 -30.93 -21.56
C LYS A 19 28.23 -30.41 -22.11
N LYS A 20 27.20 -31.26 -22.10
CA LYS A 20 25.79 -30.94 -22.39
C LYS A 20 25.04 -30.74 -21.07
N GLU A 21 24.40 -29.59 -20.88
CA GLU A 21 23.52 -29.33 -19.72
C GLU A 21 22.09 -29.01 -20.17
N LYS A 22 21.08 -29.48 -19.42
CA LYS A 22 19.65 -29.20 -19.69
C LYS A 22 19.35 -27.72 -19.44
N LYS A 23 18.62 -27.09 -20.37
CA LYS A 23 18.31 -25.66 -20.33
C LYS A 23 17.32 -25.28 -19.21
N PHE A 24 16.48 -26.23 -18.76
CA PHE A 24 15.57 -26.07 -17.62
C PHE A 24 15.18 -27.46 -17.06
N SER A 25 15.58 -27.79 -15.83
CA SER A 25 14.89 -28.80 -15.01
C SER A 25 13.93 -28.07 -14.08
N LEU A 26 12.63 -28.26 -14.30
CA LEU A 26 11.61 -28.00 -13.28
C LEU A 26 11.60 -29.25 -12.40
N ASP A 27 12.40 -29.24 -11.35
CA ASP A 27 12.20 -30.18 -10.25
C ASP A 27 10.90 -29.75 -9.57
N VAL A 28 9.83 -30.50 -9.84
CA VAL A 28 8.60 -30.44 -9.09
C VAL A 28 8.90 -31.06 -7.73
N TYR A 29 9.49 -30.26 -6.84
CA TYR A 29 9.46 -30.58 -5.42
C TYR A 29 8.00 -30.51 -4.98
N GLN A 30 7.45 -31.65 -4.57
CA GLN A 30 6.26 -31.67 -3.73
C GLN A 30 6.65 -31.01 -2.40
N ILE A 31 6.50 -29.69 -2.33
CA ILE A 31 6.79 -28.92 -1.12
C ILE A 31 5.67 -29.22 -0.13
N SER A 32 6.04 -29.84 0.97
CA SER A 32 5.17 -30.00 2.12
C SER A 32 4.91 -28.63 2.73
N SER A 33 3.65 -28.33 3.06
CA SER A 33 3.17 -27.02 3.56
C SER A 33 3.85 -26.46 4.82
N GLN A 34 4.75 -27.21 5.47
CA GLN A 34 5.49 -26.78 6.66
C GLN A 34 6.87 -26.19 6.34
N ASP A 35 7.51 -26.58 5.23
CA ASP A 35 8.91 -26.23 4.94
C ASP A 35 9.09 -24.79 4.41
N SER A 36 8.11 -24.24 3.68
CA SER A 36 8.26 -22.95 2.98
C SER A 36 8.36 -21.72 3.87
N LEU A 37 7.95 -21.81 5.15
CA LEU A 37 8.01 -20.68 6.08
C LEU A 37 9.19 -20.72 7.04
N GLU A 38 9.64 -21.90 7.46
CA GLU A 38 10.90 -22.01 8.20
C GLU A 38 12.07 -21.64 7.28
N GLU A 39 12.01 -22.03 6.00
CA GLU A 39 12.91 -21.49 4.98
C GLU A 39 12.78 -19.97 4.86
N LYS A 40 11.57 -19.39 4.77
CA LYS A 40 11.42 -17.91 4.73
C LYS A 40 11.82 -17.17 6.00
N LEU A 41 11.69 -17.80 7.17
CA LEU A 41 12.13 -17.26 8.46
C LEU A 41 13.65 -17.42 8.65
N ASN A 42 14.26 -18.42 8.02
CA ASN A 42 15.71 -18.59 7.92
C ASN A 42 16.29 -17.71 6.79
N GLU A 43 15.52 -17.44 5.73
CA GLU A 43 15.74 -16.45 4.67
C GLU A 43 15.22 -15.05 5.07
N CYS A 44 14.84 -14.81 6.34
CA CYS A 44 14.74 -13.44 6.86
C CYS A 44 16.14 -12.86 6.73
N ARG A 45 16.40 -12.27 5.55
CA ARG A 45 17.72 -11.96 5.06
C ARG A 45 18.38 -11.12 6.14
N GLU A 46 19.66 -11.37 6.39
CA GLU A 46 20.45 -10.59 7.33
C GLU A 46 20.33 -9.06 7.13
N GLY A 47 19.83 -8.59 5.97
CA GLY A 47 19.49 -7.20 5.68
C GLY A 47 18.17 -6.64 6.24
N GLN A 48 17.24 -7.44 6.80
CA GLN A 48 15.99 -6.92 7.41
C GLN A 48 16.16 -6.54 8.89
N PHE A 49 17.06 -7.24 9.59
CA PHE A 49 17.44 -6.92 10.96
C PHE A 49 18.59 -5.93 10.96
N SER A 50 18.50 -4.90 11.79
CA SER A 50 19.60 -3.98 11.92
C SER A 50 20.87 -4.65 12.47
N THR A 51 22.03 -4.18 12.01
CA THR A 51 23.32 -4.48 12.63
C THR A 51 23.44 -3.93 14.05
N ALA A 52 22.63 -2.94 14.42
CA ALA A 52 22.62 -2.34 15.74
C ALA A 52 22.01 -3.23 16.84
N LEU A 53 21.30 -4.31 16.47
CA LEU A 53 20.78 -5.29 17.42
C LEU A 53 21.86 -6.32 17.77
N THR A 54 22.02 -6.60 19.07
CA THR A 54 22.94 -7.66 19.54
C THR A 54 22.45 -9.04 19.10
N SER A 55 23.35 -10.04 19.05
CA SER A 55 22.98 -11.42 18.70
C SER A 55 21.87 -11.97 19.60
N LYS A 56 21.90 -11.64 20.90
CA LYS A 56 20.84 -12.03 21.86
C LYS A 56 19.49 -11.39 21.52
N GLN A 57 19.49 -10.11 21.16
CA GLN A 57 18.26 -9.40 20.76
C GLN A 57 17.70 -9.94 19.45
N LYS A 58 18.55 -10.20 18.44
CA LYS A 58 18.15 -10.82 17.17
C LYS A 58 17.51 -12.19 17.40
N LEU A 59 18.11 -13.03 18.24
CA LEU A 59 17.53 -14.33 18.61
C LEU A 59 16.18 -14.19 19.31
N SER A 60 16.05 -13.25 20.25
CA SER A 60 14.78 -12.99 20.93
C SER A 60 13.71 -12.50 19.97
N LEU A 61 14.08 -11.64 19.03
CA LEU A 61 13.19 -11.16 17.98
C LEU A 61 12.73 -12.31 17.07
N LEU A 62 13.65 -13.15 16.60
CA LEU A 62 13.31 -14.34 15.81
C LEU A 62 12.34 -15.26 16.55
N LYS A 63 12.53 -15.47 17.87
CA LYS A 63 11.59 -16.22 18.70
C LYS A 63 10.20 -15.57 18.72
N SER A 64 10.12 -14.24 18.85
CA SER A 64 8.84 -13.51 18.79
C SER A 64 8.17 -13.62 17.41
N LEU A 65 8.93 -13.49 16.32
CA LEU A 65 8.41 -13.66 14.96
C LEU A 65 7.86 -15.07 14.74
N ARG A 66 8.59 -16.10 15.20
CA ARG A 66 8.15 -17.51 15.15
C ARG A 66 6.91 -17.75 16.00
N LYS A 67 6.88 -17.24 17.23
CA LYS A 67 5.71 -17.33 18.13
C LYS A 67 4.46 -16.73 17.48
N ASN A 68 4.60 -15.59 16.81
CA ASN A 68 3.48 -14.89 16.16
C ASN A 68 3.39 -15.18 14.66
N ARG A 69 3.84 -16.36 14.21
CA ARG A 69 3.77 -16.82 12.81
C ARG A 69 2.44 -16.50 12.11
N PRO A 70 1.26 -16.70 12.74
CA PRO A 70 -0.02 -16.46 12.08
C PRO A 70 -0.27 -14.99 11.71
N ALA A 71 0.46 -14.03 12.28
CA ALA A 71 0.38 -12.61 11.93
C ALA A 71 1.05 -12.27 10.58
N PHE A 72 1.79 -13.21 9.97
CA PHE A 72 2.44 -13.00 8.68
C PHE A 72 1.67 -13.66 7.54
N ALA A 73 1.71 -13.01 6.37
CA ALA A 73 1.17 -13.60 5.15
C ALA A 73 2.14 -14.67 4.61
N ILE A 74 1.64 -15.89 4.47
CA ILE A 74 2.35 -16.99 3.80
C ILE A 74 1.85 -16.98 2.36
N GLY A 75 2.75 -17.07 1.38
CA GLY A 75 2.41 -16.87 -0.04
C GLY A 75 1.30 -17.77 -0.60
N GLU A 76 0.95 -18.86 0.10
CA GLU A 76 -0.06 -19.85 -0.29
C GLU A 76 -1.39 -19.71 0.48
N GLU A 77 -1.45 -18.93 1.57
CA GLU A 77 -2.71 -18.70 2.30
C GLU A 77 -3.51 -17.55 1.66
N PRO A 78 -4.85 -17.64 1.60
CA PRO A 78 -5.68 -16.51 1.18
C PRO A 78 -5.39 -15.30 2.06
N LEU A 79 -5.45 -14.09 1.47
CA LEU A 79 -5.26 -12.83 2.19
C LEU A 79 -6.08 -12.84 3.49
N GLY A 80 -5.41 -12.58 4.60
CA GLY A 80 -6.08 -12.53 5.91
C GLY A 80 -7.33 -11.67 5.86
N LYS A 81 -8.44 -12.17 6.42
CA LYS A 81 -9.65 -11.37 6.65
C LYS A 81 -9.60 -10.79 8.04
N ILE A 82 -9.52 -9.47 8.13
CA ILE A 82 -9.62 -8.78 9.40
C ILE A 82 -11.01 -9.07 9.99
N LYS A 83 -11.04 -9.61 11.21
CA LYS A 83 -12.28 -9.99 11.89
C LYS A 83 -12.86 -8.78 12.62
N GLY A 84 -14.19 -8.61 12.54
CA GLY A 84 -14.93 -7.64 13.34
C GLY A 84 -14.82 -6.17 12.89
N HIS A 85 -14.19 -5.91 11.74
CA HIS A 85 -13.94 -4.54 11.27
C HIS A 85 -14.41 -4.31 9.83
N ASP A 86 -15.45 -5.01 9.36
CA ASP A 86 -15.96 -4.85 7.99
C ASP A 86 -16.40 -3.40 7.73
N ILE A 87 -16.05 -2.86 6.55
CA ILE A 87 -16.46 -1.50 6.17
C ILE A 87 -17.92 -1.49 5.71
N GLU A 88 -18.58 -0.39 6.04
CA GLU A 88 -19.85 0.01 5.47
C GLU A 88 -19.72 1.39 4.82
N LEU A 89 -20.20 1.49 3.58
CA LEU A 89 -20.23 2.70 2.78
C LEU A 89 -21.66 3.26 2.76
N TYR A 90 -21.75 4.58 2.90
CA TYR A 90 -23.00 5.33 2.88
C TYR A 90 -22.94 6.32 1.72
N LEU A 91 -24.02 6.39 0.94
CA LEU A 91 -24.15 7.37 -0.13
C LEU A 91 -24.94 8.58 0.36
N ASP A 92 -24.65 9.75 -0.21
CA ASP A 92 -25.38 11.00 0.00
C ASP A 92 -26.60 11.12 -0.96
N VAL A 93 -26.91 10.04 -1.68
CA VAL A 93 -28.01 9.95 -2.65
C VAL A 93 -28.82 8.68 -2.42
N GLU A 94 -30.12 8.79 -2.65
CA GLU A 94 -31.07 7.68 -2.57
C GLU A 94 -31.39 7.10 -3.95
N ARG A 95 -32.19 6.04 -3.97
CA ARG A 95 -32.67 5.42 -5.22
C ARG A 95 -33.83 6.25 -5.81
N PRO A 96 -33.95 6.33 -7.14
CA PRO A 96 -33.04 5.78 -8.14
C PRO A 96 -31.71 6.54 -8.20
N TYR A 97 -30.61 5.80 -8.32
CA TYR A 97 -29.28 6.41 -8.32
C TYR A 97 -29.00 7.22 -9.59
N PRO A 98 -28.15 8.27 -9.50
CA PRO A 98 -27.74 9.05 -10.67
C PRO A 98 -27.10 8.19 -11.77
N PRO A 99 -27.34 8.47 -13.06
CA PRO A 99 -26.75 7.71 -14.18
C PRO A 99 -25.22 7.64 -14.13
N MET A 100 -24.56 8.63 -13.52
CA MET A 100 -23.10 8.63 -13.33
C MET A 100 -22.57 7.45 -12.51
N LEU A 101 -23.41 6.81 -11.68
CA LEU A 101 -23.05 5.62 -10.91
C LEU A 101 -23.22 4.31 -11.71
N ARG A 102 -23.85 4.36 -12.88
CA ARG A 102 -24.05 3.19 -13.76
C ARG A 102 -23.27 3.38 -15.06
N ARG A 103 -21.98 3.06 -15.02
CA ARG A 103 -21.06 3.29 -16.14
C ARG A 103 -20.79 2.01 -16.93
N PRO A 104 -20.69 2.08 -18.27
CA PRO A 104 -20.33 0.93 -19.10
C PRO A 104 -18.85 0.56 -18.95
N PRO A 105 -18.43 -0.66 -19.32
CA PRO A 105 -17.01 -1.03 -19.34
C PRO A 105 -16.24 -0.15 -20.33
N TYR A 106 -14.98 0.14 -20.02
CA TYR A 106 -14.12 0.84 -20.97
C TYR A 106 -13.73 -0.08 -22.14
N PRO A 107 -13.66 0.46 -23.38
CA PRO A 107 -13.01 -0.25 -24.48
C PRO A 107 -11.56 -0.57 -24.12
N ALA A 108 -11.16 -1.82 -24.30
CA ALA A 108 -9.83 -2.31 -23.99
C ALA A 108 -9.25 -3.09 -25.17
N SER A 109 -7.96 -2.86 -25.47
CA SER A 109 -7.19 -3.65 -26.45
C SER A 109 -7.07 -5.11 -26.00
N LEU A 110 -6.72 -6.01 -26.93
CA LEU A 110 -6.55 -7.43 -26.59
C LEU A 110 -5.49 -7.65 -25.50
N GLU A 111 -4.38 -6.90 -25.55
CA GLU A 111 -3.34 -6.96 -24.51
C GLU A 111 -3.87 -6.49 -23.15
N THR A 112 -4.61 -5.38 -23.13
CA THR A 112 -5.22 -4.86 -21.90
C THR A 112 -6.24 -5.84 -21.32
N ARG A 113 -7.02 -6.51 -22.17
CA ARG A 113 -7.99 -7.53 -21.74
C ARG A 113 -7.31 -8.72 -21.07
N LYS A 114 -6.19 -9.22 -21.65
CA LYS A 114 -5.40 -10.30 -21.05
C LYS A 114 -4.88 -9.92 -19.66
N GLU A 115 -4.40 -8.69 -19.50
CA GLU A 115 -3.96 -8.19 -18.20
C GLU A 115 -5.13 -8.07 -17.21
N ILE A 116 -6.28 -7.54 -17.64
CA ILE A 116 -7.49 -7.50 -16.80
C ILE A 116 -7.86 -8.91 -16.33
N GLU A 117 -7.92 -9.88 -17.24
CA GLU A 117 -8.25 -11.27 -16.93
C GLU A 117 -7.28 -11.88 -15.91
N LYS A 118 -5.98 -11.66 -16.09
CA LYS A 118 -4.96 -12.09 -15.15
C LYS A 118 -5.21 -11.54 -13.74
N HIS A 119 -5.38 -10.22 -13.61
CA HIS A 119 -5.65 -9.59 -12.31
C HIS A 119 -6.98 -10.04 -11.69
N ILE A 120 -8.03 -10.21 -12.49
CA ILE A 120 -9.33 -10.70 -12.03
C ILE A 120 -9.22 -12.14 -11.50
N ASN A 121 -8.51 -13.02 -12.20
CA ASN A 121 -8.29 -14.40 -11.75
C ASN A 121 -7.50 -14.44 -10.44
N GLU A 122 -6.48 -13.59 -10.29
CA GLU A 122 -5.74 -13.44 -9.03
C GLU A 122 -6.67 -12.97 -7.88
N LEU A 123 -7.52 -11.96 -8.13
CA LEU A 123 -8.46 -11.45 -7.13
C LEU A 123 -9.56 -12.45 -6.76
N LEU A 124 -9.99 -13.29 -7.70
CA LEU A 124 -10.92 -14.40 -7.45
C LEU A 124 -10.26 -15.48 -6.60
N HIS A 125 -9.02 -15.86 -6.93
CA HIS A 125 -8.28 -16.90 -6.23
C HIS A 125 -8.04 -16.57 -4.75
N ILE A 126 -7.88 -15.28 -4.42
CA ILE A 126 -7.66 -14.80 -3.06
C ILE A 126 -8.95 -14.28 -2.37
N ASP A 127 -10.13 -14.59 -2.90
CA ASP A 127 -11.45 -14.22 -2.35
C ASP A 127 -11.65 -12.71 -2.11
N VAL A 128 -11.07 -11.86 -2.98
CA VAL A 128 -11.24 -10.40 -2.91
C VAL A 128 -12.45 -9.92 -3.72
N ILE A 129 -12.78 -10.64 -4.79
CA ILE A 129 -13.96 -10.39 -5.62
C ILE A 129 -14.77 -11.67 -5.80
N ARG A 130 -16.05 -11.52 -6.14
CA ARG A 130 -16.92 -12.61 -6.60
C ARG A 130 -17.69 -12.19 -7.85
N LYS A 131 -18.10 -13.16 -8.66
CA LYS A 131 -19.06 -12.92 -9.75
C LYS A 131 -20.45 -12.68 -9.14
N ILE A 132 -21.21 -11.73 -9.70
CA ILE A 132 -22.58 -11.50 -9.25
C ILE A 132 -23.49 -12.68 -9.66
N GLY A 133 -24.50 -12.98 -8.85
CA GLY A 133 -25.51 -14.00 -9.16
C GLY A 133 -26.51 -13.55 -10.23
N HIS A 134 -27.15 -14.51 -10.90
CA HIS A 134 -28.11 -14.26 -11.99
C HIS A 134 -29.32 -13.40 -11.58
N ASN A 135 -29.74 -13.48 -10.31
CA ASN A 135 -30.90 -12.76 -9.78
C ASN A 135 -30.53 -11.46 -9.05
N GLU A 136 -29.26 -11.07 -9.06
CA GLU A 136 -28.82 -9.84 -8.40
C GLU A 136 -29.06 -8.61 -9.28
N ILE A 137 -29.92 -7.70 -8.81
CA ILE A 137 -30.20 -6.44 -9.52
C ILE A 137 -28.96 -5.54 -9.51
N VAL A 138 -28.54 -5.06 -10.69
CA VAL A 138 -27.39 -4.17 -10.86
C VAL A 138 -27.83 -2.72 -11.03
N GLU A 139 -27.53 -1.90 -10.03
CA GLU A 139 -27.86 -0.47 -10.03
C GLU A 139 -26.62 0.43 -10.18
N ILE A 140 -25.45 -0.06 -9.76
CA ILE A 140 -24.17 0.65 -9.80
C ILE A 140 -23.14 -0.24 -10.49
N THR A 141 -22.34 0.37 -11.37
CA THR A 141 -21.23 -0.28 -12.07
C THR A 141 -20.05 0.67 -12.23
N THR A 142 -18.87 0.19 -11.85
CA THR A 142 -17.60 0.92 -11.95
C THR A 142 -16.70 0.27 -13.00
N PRO A 143 -16.32 0.95 -14.09
CA PRO A 143 -15.40 0.38 -15.07
C PRO A 143 -14.01 0.25 -14.47
N VAL A 144 -13.29 -0.76 -14.94
CA VAL A 144 -11.89 -0.98 -14.59
C VAL A 144 -10.97 -0.61 -15.74
N LEU A 145 -9.73 -0.25 -15.41
CA LEU A 145 -8.64 -0.01 -16.36
C LEU A 145 -7.34 -0.60 -15.82
N ILE A 146 -6.37 -0.79 -16.71
CA ILE A 146 -4.99 -1.14 -16.34
C ILE A 146 -4.15 0.14 -16.34
N THR A 147 -3.41 0.33 -15.25
CA THR A 147 -2.34 1.32 -15.18
C THR A 147 -0.99 0.62 -15.19
N TRP A 148 -0.02 1.19 -15.89
CA TRP A 148 1.33 0.66 -15.99
C TRP A 148 2.30 1.52 -15.21
N HIS A 149 3.20 0.89 -14.46
CA HIS A 149 4.28 1.56 -13.75
C HIS A 149 5.50 0.64 -13.69
N ASP A 150 6.65 1.10 -14.18
CA ASP A 150 7.90 0.32 -14.25
C ASP A 150 7.70 -1.10 -14.82
N GLY A 151 6.95 -1.22 -15.91
CA GLY A 151 6.66 -2.50 -16.56
C GLY A 151 5.68 -3.41 -15.81
N LYS A 152 5.16 -3.00 -14.64
CA LYS A 152 4.13 -3.73 -13.90
C LYS A 152 2.74 -3.14 -14.16
N SER A 153 1.78 -4.01 -14.47
CA SER A 153 0.37 -3.67 -14.63
C SER A 153 -0.35 -3.68 -13.27
N ARG A 154 -1.35 -2.80 -13.11
CA ARG A 154 -2.26 -2.76 -11.95
C ARG A 154 -3.70 -2.54 -12.42
N LEU A 155 -4.60 -3.40 -11.96
CA LEU A 155 -6.04 -3.21 -12.13
C LEU A 155 -6.54 -2.08 -11.22
N CYS A 156 -7.25 -1.10 -11.80
CA CYS A 156 -7.82 0.04 -11.09
C CYS A 156 -9.30 0.20 -11.44
N GLY A 157 -10.17 0.16 -10.42
CA GLY A 157 -11.56 0.57 -10.56
C GLY A 157 -11.69 2.10 -10.56
N ASP A 158 -12.42 2.65 -11.51
CA ASP A 158 -12.65 4.09 -11.60
C ASP A 158 -13.78 4.56 -10.66
N PHE A 159 -13.50 4.52 -9.36
CA PHE A 159 -14.44 4.86 -8.29
C PHE A 159 -14.69 6.37 -8.15
N ARG A 160 -14.23 7.23 -9.07
CA ARG A 160 -14.40 8.68 -8.95
C ARG A 160 -15.88 9.09 -8.85
N ALA A 161 -16.73 8.49 -9.68
CA ALA A 161 -18.17 8.73 -9.61
C ALA A 161 -18.74 8.30 -8.25
N LEU A 162 -18.42 7.09 -7.80
CA LEU A 162 -18.86 6.58 -6.50
C LEU A 162 -18.40 7.48 -5.34
N ASN A 163 -17.14 7.89 -5.33
CA ASN A 163 -16.54 8.74 -4.32
C ASN A 163 -17.19 10.13 -4.20
N ASN A 164 -17.71 10.67 -5.30
CA ASN A 164 -18.42 11.95 -5.29
C ASN A 164 -19.75 11.86 -4.56
N TYR A 165 -20.41 10.70 -4.64
CA TYR A 165 -21.70 10.44 -3.98
C TYR A 165 -21.55 9.70 -2.65
N THR A 166 -20.33 9.44 -2.19
CA THR A 166 -20.07 8.74 -0.91
C THR A 166 -19.89 9.76 0.22
N LYS A 167 -20.68 9.58 1.28
CA LYS A 167 -20.62 10.38 2.51
C LYS A 167 -19.21 10.33 3.07
N ALA A 168 -18.57 11.50 3.17
CA ALA A 168 -17.17 11.57 3.58
C ALA A 168 -16.99 11.17 5.05
N ASP A 169 -16.14 10.18 5.30
CA ASP A 169 -15.69 9.86 6.66
C ASP A 169 -14.47 10.72 7.01
N ARG A 170 -14.58 11.52 8.07
CA ARG A 170 -13.56 12.48 8.52
C ARG A 170 -12.83 12.00 9.76
N HIS A 171 -12.48 10.71 9.82
CA HIS A 171 -11.60 10.20 10.88
C HIS A 171 -10.25 10.95 10.86
N PRO A 172 -9.74 11.43 12.00
CA PRO A 172 -8.46 12.12 12.04
C PRO A 172 -7.32 11.18 11.65
N ILE A 173 -6.55 11.55 10.63
CA ILE A 173 -5.29 10.89 10.29
C ILE A 173 -4.16 11.69 10.94
N PRO A 174 -3.24 11.04 11.68
CA PRO A 174 -2.12 11.73 12.31
C PRO A 174 -1.33 12.59 11.32
N ARG A 175 -1.01 13.82 11.72
CA ARG A 175 -0.12 14.68 10.92
C ARG A 175 1.30 14.13 11.00
N ILE A 176 1.91 13.93 9.84
CA ILE A 176 3.23 13.32 9.71
C ILE A 176 4.32 14.02 10.55
N PRO A 177 4.43 15.36 10.61
CA PRO A 177 5.40 16.02 11.47
C PRO A 177 5.27 15.65 12.95
N HIS A 178 4.04 15.53 13.45
CA HIS A 178 3.78 15.20 14.86
C HIS A 178 4.11 13.73 15.18
N ALA A 179 3.89 12.84 14.20
CA ALA A 179 4.34 11.46 14.27
C ALA A 179 5.87 11.37 14.28
N ILE A 180 6.54 12.23 13.52
CA ILE A 180 8.00 12.28 13.39
C ILE A 180 8.68 12.84 14.64
N ASP A 181 8.15 13.88 15.27
CA ASP A 181 8.75 14.47 16.48
C ASP A 181 8.91 13.43 17.59
N LYS A 182 7.98 12.48 17.69
CA LYS A 182 8.06 11.35 18.62
C LYS A 182 9.19 10.37 18.27
N LEU A 183 9.50 10.22 16.99
CA LEU A 183 10.57 9.34 16.49
C LEU A 183 11.96 9.93 16.67
N ALA A 184 12.09 11.24 16.87
CA ALA A 184 13.39 11.92 16.94
C ALA A 184 14.29 11.45 18.10
N LYS A 185 13.72 10.85 19.16
CA LYS A 185 14.50 10.30 20.30
C LYS A 185 14.81 8.80 20.16
N ALA A 186 14.30 8.16 19.10
CA ALA A 186 14.41 6.72 18.93
C ALA A 186 15.82 6.27 18.56
N LYS A 187 16.36 5.25 19.24
CA LYS A 187 17.59 4.57 18.83
C LYS A 187 17.32 3.34 17.97
N TYR A 188 16.16 2.72 18.15
CA TYR A 188 15.69 1.57 17.39
C TYR A 188 14.33 1.90 16.80
N ILE A 189 14.19 1.68 15.49
CA ILE A 189 12.97 1.94 14.73
C ILE A 189 12.62 0.67 13.95
N THR A 190 11.37 0.23 14.10
CA THR A 190 10.81 -0.84 13.28
C THR A 190 9.65 -0.30 12.48
N LYS A 191 9.62 -0.62 11.19
CA LYS A 191 8.46 -0.42 10.34
C LYS A 191 7.89 -1.76 9.92
N MET A 192 6.59 -1.93 10.13
CA MET A 192 5.82 -3.07 9.64
C MET A 192 4.80 -2.58 8.61
N ASP A 193 4.73 -3.26 7.47
CA ASP A 193 3.81 -2.99 6.35
C ASP A 193 2.67 -4.02 6.38
N CYS A 194 1.43 -3.54 6.46
CA CYS A 194 0.26 -4.43 6.37
C CYS A 194 0.12 -4.96 4.92
N MET A 195 0.13 -6.28 4.74
CA MET A 195 0.15 -6.91 3.42
C MET A 195 -1.10 -6.56 2.59
N LYS A 196 -0.97 -5.76 1.51
CA LYS A 196 -2.11 -5.31 0.70
C LYS A 196 -3.25 -4.79 1.60
N GLY A 197 -2.93 -3.93 2.58
CA GLY A 197 -3.75 -3.61 3.75
C GLY A 197 -5.26 -3.49 3.49
N PHE A 198 -5.68 -2.75 2.46
CA PHE A 198 -7.12 -2.60 2.16
C PHE A 198 -7.82 -3.92 1.82
N HIS A 199 -7.21 -4.81 1.03
CA HIS A 199 -7.83 -6.09 0.65
C HIS A 199 -8.00 -7.07 1.82
N GLN A 200 -7.39 -6.81 2.98
CA GLN A 200 -7.66 -7.61 4.18
C GLN A 200 -8.98 -7.24 4.85
N LYS A 201 -9.49 -6.03 4.59
CA LYS A 201 -10.71 -5.52 5.19
C LYS A 201 -11.94 -6.05 4.47
N GLY A 202 -12.82 -6.74 5.19
CA GLY A 202 -14.11 -7.16 4.65
C GLY A 202 -15.01 -5.96 4.34
N VAL A 203 -15.92 -6.15 3.40
CA VAL A 203 -16.99 -5.19 3.07
C VAL A 203 -18.31 -5.78 3.51
N LYS A 204 -19.20 -4.99 4.11
CA LYS A 204 -20.55 -5.47 4.45
C LYS A 204 -21.39 -5.72 3.18
N PRO A 205 -22.32 -6.69 3.17
CA PRO A 205 -23.09 -7.07 1.98
C PRO A 205 -23.79 -5.91 1.26
N ASN A 206 -24.35 -4.94 1.99
CA ASN A 206 -24.99 -3.77 1.38
C ASN A 206 -24.01 -2.88 0.62
N SER A 207 -22.77 -2.77 1.10
CA SER A 207 -21.72 -1.97 0.47
C SER A 207 -21.02 -2.73 -0.66
N MET A 208 -21.03 -4.06 -0.67
CA MET A 208 -20.51 -4.86 -1.81
C MET A 208 -21.22 -4.47 -3.11
N LYS A 209 -22.54 -4.25 -3.05
CA LYS A 209 -23.35 -3.81 -4.20
C LYS A 209 -22.92 -2.46 -4.77
N LEU A 210 -22.34 -1.59 -3.94
CA LEU A 210 -21.81 -0.28 -4.35
C LEU A 210 -20.43 -0.40 -5.01
N LEU A 211 -19.70 -1.49 -4.70
CA LEU A 211 -18.35 -1.78 -5.16
C LEU A 211 -18.35 -2.76 -6.34
N ARG A 212 -19.38 -2.72 -7.17
CA ARG A 212 -19.46 -3.53 -8.39
C ARG A 212 -18.59 -2.96 -9.48
N ILE A 213 -17.77 -3.83 -10.07
CA ILE A 213 -16.91 -3.53 -11.21
C ILE A 213 -17.44 -4.19 -12.48
N ILE A 214 -17.19 -3.54 -13.62
CA ILE A 214 -17.61 -4.01 -14.94
C ILE A 214 -16.45 -3.97 -15.94
N PHE A 215 -16.32 -5.05 -16.72
CA PHE A 215 -15.35 -5.22 -17.81
C PHE A 215 -15.91 -6.19 -18.85
N HIS A 216 -15.08 -6.57 -19.84
CA HIS A 216 -15.50 -7.35 -21.00
C HIS A 216 -16.06 -8.75 -20.68
N MET A 217 -15.79 -9.32 -19.50
CA MET A 217 -16.36 -10.61 -19.07
C MET A 217 -17.64 -10.48 -18.22
N GLY A 218 -18.08 -9.25 -17.94
CA GLY A 218 -19.29 -8.99 -17.15
C GLY A 218 -19.01 -8.24 -15.85
N ILE A 219 -19.86 -8.49 -14.85
CA ILE A 219 -19.91 -7.73 -13.60
C ILE A 219 -19.49 -8.62 -12.43
N TYR A 220 -18.61 -8.06 -11.60
CA TYR A 220 -18.11 -8.67 -10.38
C TYR A 220 -18.26 -7.67 -9.24
N GLU A 221 -18.21 -8.14 -8.00
CA GLU A 221 -18.22 -7.26 -6.84
C GLU A 221 -17.12 -7.58 -5.85
N TYR A 222 -16.62 -6.53 -5.21
CA TYR A 222 -15.62 -6.64 -4.17
C TYR A 222 -16.25 -7.11 -2.85
N THR A 223 -15.75 -8.23 -2.33
CA THR A 223 -16.05 -8.73 -0.98
C THR A 223 -15.08 -8.12 0.04
N ARG A 224 -13.93 -7.63 -0.43
CA ARG A 224 -12.90 -6.93 0.34
C ARG A 224 -12.66 -5.54 -0.20
N MET A 225 -12.20 -4.62 0.64
CA MET A 225 -12.06 -3.23 0.21
C MET A 225 -11.12 -3.09 -1.00
N PRO A 226 -11.58 -2.49 -2.11
CA PRO A 226 -10.71 -2.13 -3.23
C PRO A 226 -9.92 -0.86 -2.95
N PHE A 227 -8.82 -0.69 -3.69
CA PHE A 227 -8.12 0.59 -3.75
C PHE A 227 -8.98 1.65 -4.46
N GLY A 228 -8.76 2.91 -4.11
CA GLY A 228 -9.42 4.05 -4.75
C GLY A 228 -10.73 4.51 -4.10
N ILE A 229 -11.19 3.85 -3.03
CA ILE A 229 -12.36 4.29 -2.26
C ILE A 229 -11.96 5.41 -1.30
N LYS A 230 -12.70 6.53 -1.37
CA LYS A 230 -12.44 7.77 -0.61
C LYS A 230 -12.29 7.54 0.89
N ASN A 231 -13.16 6.71 1.48
CA ASN A 231 -13.18 6.49 2.93
C ASN A 231 -12.26 5.34 3.40
N ALA A 232 -11.60 4.62 2.48
CA ALA A 232 -10.77 3.48 2.86
C ALA A 232 -9.63 3.84 3.84
N PRO A 233 -8.86 4.94 3.62
CA PRO A 233 -7.83 5.36 4.57
C PRO A 233 -8.37 5.69 5.96
N ALA A 234 -9.47 6.45 6.04
CA ALA A 234 -10.09 6.86 7.30
C ALA A 234 -10.57 5.65 8.12
N HIS A 235 -11.25 4.70 7.48
CA HIS A 235 -11.67 3.47 8.13
C HIS A 235 -10.50 2.60 8.56
N PHE A 236 -9.43 2.54 7.78
CA PHE A 236 -8.26 1.74 8.13
C PHE A 236 -7.53 2.36 9.33
N GLN A 237 -7.31 3.68 9.32
CA GLN A 237 -6.75 4.41 10.46
C GLN A 237 -7.57 4.19 11.73
N ARG A 238 -8.90 4.39 11.68
CA ARG A 238 -9.79 4.17 12.84
C ARG A 238 -9.65 2.78 13.43
N MET A 239 -9.60 1.77 12.57
CA MET A 239 -9.46 0.39 12.99
C MET A 239 -8.13 0.19 13.72
N MET A 240 -7.03 0.67 13.14
CA MET A 240 -5.71 0.54 13.74
C MET A 240 -5.59 1.33 15.05
N ASP A 241 -6.14 2.54 15.10
CA ASP A 241 -6.21 3.35 16.32
C ASP A 241 -6.92 2.59 17.44
N ASN A 242 -8.05 1.94 17.13
CA ASN A 242 -8.81 1.16 18.12
C ASN A 242 -8.05 -0.11 18.58
N ILE A 243 -7.36 -0.80 17.67
CA ILE A 243 -6.62 -2.03 18.00
C ILE A 243 -5.40 -1.74 18.89
N PHE A 244 -4.71 -0.63 18.60
CA PHE A 244 -3.42 -0.28 19.19
C PHE A 244 -3.47 0.94 20.10
N GLN A 245 -4.66 1.38 20.51
CA GLN A 245 -4.88 2.58 21.32
C GLN A 245 -3.95 2.62 22.55
N ASP A 246 -3.87 1.51 23.27
CA ASP A 246 -3.05 1.40 24.47
C ASP A 246 -1.55 1.57 24.17
N LYS A 247 -1.07 1.07 23.02
CA LYS A 247 0.35 1.17 22.61
C LYS A 247 0.69 2.59 22.16
N ILE A 248 -0.24 3.23 21.45
CA ILE A 248 -0.10 4.63 21.05
C ILE A 248 -0.05 5.53 22.29
N MET A 249 -0.90 5.27 23.29
CA MET A 249 -0.94 6.04 24.54
C MET A 249 0.31 5.85 25.39
N GLU A 250 0.92 4.66 25.38
CA GLU A 250 2.22 4.41 26.02
C GLU A 250 3.40 5.14 25.34
N GLY A 251 3.19 5.71 24.15
CA GLY A 251 4.14 6.66 23.55
C GLY A 251 5.34 6.05 22.83
N TRP A 252 5.29 4.78 22.43
CA TRP A 252 6.35 4.09 21.67
C TRP A 252 5.89 3.57 20.30
N MET A 253 4.66 3.92 19.89
CA MET A 253 4.08 3.53 18.61
C MET A 253 3.48 4.73 17.88
N VAL A 254 3.62 4.72 16.56
CA VAL A 254 2.90 5.58 15.62
C VAL A 254 2.26 4.68 14.56
N ILE A 255 1.00 4.96 14.24
CA ILE A 255 0.30 4.32 13.13
C ILE A 255 -0.06 5.37 12.11
N TYR A 256 0.17 5.04 10.85
CA TYR A 256 -0.24 5.85 9.72
C TYR A 256 -0.84 4.95 8.64
N ILE A 257 -2.18 4.91 8.58
CA ILE A 257 -2.94 4.03 7.70
C ILE A 257 -2.45 2.58 7.86
N ASP A 258 -1.70 2.05 6.89
CA ASP A 258 -1.18 0.68 6.82
C ASP A 258 0.24 0.51 7.39
N ASP A 259 0.93 1.61 7.69
CA ASP A 259 2.25 1.62 8.30
C ASP A 259 2.14 1.58 9.84
N ILE A 260 2.74 0.55 10.46
CA ILE A 260 2.97 0.49 11.90
C ILE A 260 4.44 0.82 12.17
N ILE A 261 4.69 1.87 12.95
CA ILE A 261 6.03 2.32 13.31
C ILE A 261 6.19 2.16 14.82
N ILE A 262 7.20 1.37 15.21
CA ILE A 262 7.56 1.11 16.60
C ILE A 262 8.92 1.75 16.85
N TYR A 263 9.10 2.37 17.99
CA TYR A 263 10.36 3.00 18.35
C TYR A 263 10.69 2.82 19.83
N SER A 264 11.98 2.76 20.13
CA SER A 264 12.48 2.70 21.50
C SER A 264 13.90 3.27 21.62
N GLU A 265 14.33 3.53 22.86
CA GLU A 265 15.71 3.87 23.18
C GLU A 265 16.58 2.65 23.49
N ARG A 266 15.97 1.53 23.90
CA ARG A 266 16.65 0.29 24.31
C ARG A 266 16.24 -0.88 23.44
N GLY A 267 17.21 -1.70 23.05
CA GLY A 267 16.97 -2.85 22.18
C GLY A 267 16.13 -3.94 22.87
N GLU A 268 16.26 -4.11 24.18
CA GLU A 268 15.42 -5.05 24.95
C GLU A 268 13.94 -4.68 24.89
N ASP A 269 13.61 -3.41 25.16
CA ASP A 269 12.25 -2.88 25.10
C ASP A 269 11.70 -3.00 23.67
N HIS A 270 12.54 -2.75 22.67
CA HIS A 270 12.15 -2.82 21.25
C HIS A 270 11.61 -4.19 20.85
N VAL A 271 12.32 -5.25 21.26
CA VAL A 271 11.90 -6.63 20.96
C VAL A 271 10.59 -6.97 21.66
N GLN A 272 10.40 -6.51 22.91
CA GLN A 272 9.14 -6.69 23.63
C GLN A 272 7.99 -5.94 22.95
N TYR A 273 8.21 -4.70 22.50
CA TYR A 273 7.21 -3.92 21.79
C TYR A 273 6.76 -4.61 20.50
N ILE A 274 7.69 -5.16 19.73
CA ILE A 274 7.38 -5.95 18.53
C ILE A 274 6.49 -7.15 18.87
N ASP A 275 6.80 -7.92 19.92
CA ASP A 275 5.94 -9.04 20.35
C ASP A 275 4.53 -8.58 20.73
N ARG A 276 4.41 -7.44 21.42
CA ARG A 276 3.13 -6.84 21.82
C ARG A 276 2.29 -6.37 20.63
N VAL A 277 2.93 -5.94 19.53
CA VAL A 277 2.24 -5.61 18.27
C VAL A 277 1.73 -6.88 17.60
N LEU A 278 2.64 -7.85 17.38
CA LEU A 278 2.31 -9.06 16.63
C LEU A 278 1.23 -9.89 17.34
N SER A 279 1.26 -9.96 18.66
CA SER A 279 0.23 -10.64 19.47
C SER A 279 -1.16 -10.01 19.35
N LYS A 280 -1.27 -8.71 19.01
CA LYS A 280 -2.55 -8.05 18.70
C LYS A 280 -3.02 -8.33 17.29
N CYS A 281 -2.12 -8.53 16.33
CA CYS A 281 -2.46 -8.84 14.93
C CYS A 281 -3.07 -10.23 14.75
N THR A 282 -2.56 -11.23 15.45
CA THR A 282 -3.01 -12.63 15.33
C THR A 282 -4.52 -12.85 15.55
N PRO A 283 -5.15 -12.42 16.66
CA PRO A 283 -6.56 -12.71 16.94
C PRO A 283 -7.51 -12.07 15.93
N ILE A 284 -7.17 -10.88 15.43
CA ILE A 284 -7.96 -10.16 14.42
C ILE A 284 -7.63 -10.59 12.99
N ASN A 285 -6.64 -11.48 12.80
CA ASN A 285 -6.16 -11.94 11.50
C ASN A 285 -5.67 -10.81 10.58
N LEU A 286 -5.01 -9.79 11.18
CA LEU A 286 -4.29 -8.76 10.44
C LEU A 286 -2.93 -9.33 10.03
N LYS A 287 -2.67 -9.37 8.72
CA LYS A 287 -1.48 -9.95 8.13
C LYS A 287 -0.44 -8.88 7.77
N ILE A 288 0.81 -9.13 8.15
CA ILE A 288 1.96 -8.27 7.89
C ILE A 288 2.81 -8.87 6.78
N SER A 289 3.34 -8.02 5.90
CA SER A 289 4.29 -8.41 4.85
C SER A 289 5.70 -8.45 5.43
N LEU A 290 6.17 -9.65 5.79
CA LEU A 290 7.49 -9.83 6.39
C LEU A 290 8.62 -9.29 5.49
N GLU A 291 8.53 -9.52 4.17
CA GLU A 291 9.50 -9.05 3.16
C GLU A 291 9.69 -7.53 3.14
N LYS A 292 8.64 -6.78 3.47
CA LYS A 292 8.65 -5.31 3.50
C LYS A 292 8.90 -4.71 4.87
N CYS A 293 9.00 -5.54 5.90
CA CYS A 293 9.31 -5.08 7.24
C CYS A 293 10.78 -4.71 7.36
N SER A 294 11.07 -3.79 8.28
CA SER A 294 12.43 -3.43 8.67
C SER A 294 12.50 -3.37 10.18
N PHE A 295 13.42 -4.11 10.81
CA PHE A 295 13.42 -4.33 12.24
C PHE A 295 14.62 -3.71 12.95
N GLY A 296 14.35 -2.85 13.94
CA GLY A 296 15.33 -2.27 14.86
C GLY A 296 16.38 -1.40 14.19
N GLN A 297 16.06 -0.77 13.06
CA GLN A 297 16.95 0.11 12.31
C GLN A 297 17.24 1.38 13.10
N GLN A 298 18.46 1.90 13.00
CA GLN A 298 18.82 3.22 13.56
C GLN A 298 18.33 4.37 12.68
N GLU A 299 18.11 4.07 11.41
CA GLU A 299 17.62 5.01 10.41
C GLU A 299 16.70 4.30 9.42
N LEU A 300 15.57 4.92 9.09
CA LEU A 300 14.57 4.33 8.20
C LEU A 300 13.84 5.41 7.40
N LEU A 301 13.52 5.10 6.13
CA LEU A 301 12.53 5.85 5.38
C LEU A 301 11.11 5.51 5.87
N ALA A 302 10.44 6.48 6.51
CA ALA A 302 9.06 6.39 6.93
C ALA A 302 8.31 7.67 6.58
N LEU A 303 7.06 7.54 6.11
CA LEU A 303 6.18 8.68 5.85
C LEU A 303 6.78 9.73 4.90
N GLY A 304 7.65 9.33 3.96
CA GLY A 304 8.31 10.25 3.02
C GLY A 304 9.48 11.06 3.62
N HIS A 305 9.94 10.70 4.81
CA HIS A 305 11.13 11.24 5.45
C HIS A 305 12.11 10.13 5.83
N LYS A 306 13.40 10.46 5.85
CA LYS A 306 14.43 9.66 6.48
C LYS A 306 14.49 10.03 7.95
N VAL A 307 14.12 9.09 8.81
CA VAL A 307 14.01 9.29 10.25
C VAL A 307 15.17 8.57 10.92
N SER A 308 15.91 9.30 11.75
CA SER A 308 16.97 8.78 12.62
C SER A 308 16.83 9.40 14.01
N GLY A 309 17.40 8.79 15.03
CA GLY A 309 17.41 9.33 16.41
C GLY A 309 18.13 10.66 16.63
N VAL A 310 18.60 11.30 15.56
CA VAL A 310 19.36 12.57 15.60
C VAL A 310 18.88 13.56 14.53
N SER A 311 18.32 13.09 13.41
CA SER A 311 17.95 13.95 12.29
C SER A 311 16.68 13.48 11.57
N LEU A 312 15.88 14.47 11.16
CA LEU A 312 14.84 14.31 10.16
C LEU A 312 15.37 14.85 8.83
N ALA A 313 15.55 13.98 7.84
CA ALA A 313 15.95 14.38 6.50
C ALA A 313 14.86 14.08 5.47
N ILE A 314 14.82 14.85 4.39
CA ILE A 314 13.92 14.63 3.26
C ILE A 314 14.40 13.38 2.49
N ASP A 315 13.46 12.57 2.00
CA ASP A 315 13.78 11.48 1.07
C ASP A 315 14.47 12.05 -0.19
N LYS A 316 15.70 11.60 -0.46
CA LYS A 316 16.51 12.06 -1.60
C LYS A 316 15.81 11.84 -2.94
N ASN A 317 15.01 10.78 -3.07
CA ASN A 317 14.26 10.52 -4.31
C ASN A 317 13.15 11.54 -4.52
N ARG A 318 12.48 11.96 -3.43
CA ARG A 318 11.47 13.02 -3.47
C ARG A 318 12.09 14.37 -3.79
N LEU A 319 13.25 14.66 -3.21
CA LEU A 319 14.00 15.87 -3.50
C LEU A 319 14.45 15.91 -4.97
N ALA A 320 15.06 14.83 -5.47
CA ALA A 320 15.51 14.73 -6.86
C ALA A 320 14.35 14.91 -7.86
N ALA A 321 13.19 14.31 -7.56
CA ALA A 321 12.01 14.46 -8.41
C ALA A 321 11.51 15.92 -8.51
N VAL A 322 11.72 16.74 -7.49
CA VAL A 322 11.35 18.17 -7.52
C VAL A 322 12.43 19.03 -8.15
N LEU A 323 13.71 18.73 -7.91
CA LEU A 323 14.82 19.43 -8.57
C LEU A 323 14.79 19.28 -10.10
N GLN A 324 14.20 18.19 -10.61
CA GLN A 324 14.04 17.94 -12.04
C GLN A 324 12.73 18.47 -12.61
N LYS A 325 11.81 19.00 -11.80
CA LYS A 325 10.53 19.50 -12.30
C LYS A 325 10.71 20.84 -13.01
N PRO A 326 10.15 21.00 -14.23
CA PRO A 326 10.13 22.30 -14.88
C PRO A 326 9.27 23.28 -14.07
N VAL A 327 9.53 24.57 -14.26
CA VAL A 327 8.70 25.65 -13.70
C VAL A 327 7.24 25.41 -14.07
N PRO A 328 6.29 25.46 -13.12
CA PRO A 328 4.87 25.29 -13.36
C PRO A 328 4.38 26.18 -14.50
N ARG A 329 3.49 25.65 -15.34
CA ARG A 329 2.92 26.35 -16.50
C ARG A 329 1.46 26.78 -16.33
N ASN A 330 0.83 26.34 -15.25
CA ASN A 330 -0.54 26.68 -14.91
C ASN A 330 -0.78 26.65 -13.39
N ILE A 331 -1.92 27.19 -12.96
CA ILE A 331 -2.30 27.28 -11.55
C ILE A 331 -2.33 25.89 -10.88
N LYS A 332 -2.80 24.85 -11.57
CA LYS A 332 -2.87 23.49 -11.01
C LYS A 332 -1.49 22.92 -10.71
N GLU A 333 -0.54 23.11 -11.62
CA GLU A 333 0.86 22.70 -11.42
C GLU A 333 1.52 23.49 -10.28
N MET A 334 1.26 24.79 -10.19
CA MET A 334 1.78 25.63 -9.09
C MET A 334 1.19 25.20 -7.74
N GLN A 335 -0.12 24.97 -7.65
CA GLN A 335 -0.77 24.45 -6.45
C GLN A 335 -0.23 23.07 -6.06
N SER A 336 0.06 22.20 -7.03
CA SER A 336 0.69 20.91 -6.79
C SER A 336 2.11 21.06 -6.22
N PHE A 337 2.92 21.98 -6.76
CA PHE A 337 4.25 22.30 -6.24
C PHE A 337 4.18 22.88 -4.83
N LEU A 338 3.35 23.90 -4.60
CA LEU A 338 3.18 24.52 -3.28
C LEU A 338 2.68 23.52 -2.24
N GLY A 339 1.78 22.61 -2.61
CA GLY A 339 1.34 21.51 -1.75
C GLY A 339 2.50 20.61 -1.33
N PHE A 340 3.39 20.25 -2.26
CA PHE A 340 4.62 19.50 -1.97
C PHE A 340 5.59 20.31 -1.09
N ALA A 341 5.87 21.57 -1.44
CA ALA A 341 6.82 22.39 -0.71
C ALA A 341 6.33 22.67 0.72
N SER A 342 5.02 22.88 0.89
CA SER A 342 4.34 23.06 2.18
C SER A 342 4.48 21.82 3.08
N TYR A 343 4.47 20.62 2.50
CA TYR A 343 4.72 19.38 3.24
C TYR A 343 6.11 19.37 3.91
N TYR A 344 7.12 19.95 3.25
CA TYR A 344 8.49 20.06 3.75
C TYR A 344 8.83 21.42 4.35
N ARG A 345 7.84 22.29 4.61
CA ARG A 345 8.05 23.70 5.02
C ARG A 345 8.97 23.88 6.23
N ASN A 346 9.00 22.92 7.15
CA ASN A 346 9.84 22.99 8.35
C ASN A 346 11.35 22.91 8.03
N HIS A 347 11.71 22.43 6.84
CA HIS A 347 13.09 22.40 6.35
C HIS A 347 13.48 23.67 5.56
N ILE A 348 12.51 24.56 5.27
CA ILE A 348 12.73 25.74 4.42
C ILE A 348 12.63 27.00 5.29
N LYS A 349 13.78 27.64 5.53
CA LYS A 349 13.82 28.89 6.30
C LYS A 349 13.03 29.98 5.57
N HIS A 350 12.21 30.73 6.31
CA HIS A 350 11.36 31.79 5.75
C HIS A 350 10.38 31.33 4.65
N PHE A 351 9.93 30.07 4.69
CA PHE A 351 9.01 29.49 3.70
C PHE A 351 7.82 30.40 3.33
N ALA A 352 7.13 30.96 4.34
CA ALA A 352 5.98 31.82 4.12
C ALA A 352 6.31 33.10 3.33
N HIS A 353 7.50 33.67 3.56
CA HIS A 353 7.97 34.84 2.83
C HIS A 353 8.31 34.48 1.38
N ILE A 354 9.10 33.42 1.17
CA ILE A 354 9.52 32.96 -0.17
C ILE A 354 8.30 32.60 -1.03
N THR A 355 7.35 31.87 -0.47
CA THR A 355 6.18 31.37 -1.22
C THR A 355 5.03 32.37 -1.32
N SER A 356 5.11 33.54 -0.69
CA SER A 356 4.02 34.53 -0.67
C SER A 356 3.60 34.96 -2.08
N SER A 357 4.56 35.30 -2.94
CA SER A 357 4.34 35.69 -4.34
C SER A 357 3.75 34.55 -5.19
N LEU A 358 4.05 33.30 -4.83
CA LEU A 358 3.52 32.09 -5.47
C LEU A 358 2.10 31.72 -5.00
N TYR A 359 1.75 32.00 -3.73
CA TYR A 359 0.40 31.78 -3.21
C TYR A 359 -0.59 32.82 -3.72
N ASN A 360 -0.20 34.10 -3.75
CA ASN A 360 -1.03 35.19 -4.28
C ASN A 360 -1.45 34.92 -5.73
N PHE A 361 -0.57 34.28 -6.47
CA PHE A 361 -0.72 33.85 -7.86
C PHE A 361 -1.72 32.70 -8.08
N CYS A 362 -2.05 31.92 -7.05
CA CYS A 362 -3.01 30.82 -7.12
C CYS A 362 -4.46 31.25 -6.83
N SER A 363 -4.72 32.56 -6.67
CA SER A 363 -6.05 33.13 -6.45
C SER A 363 -6.86 33.23 -7.76
N LYS A 364 -8.20 33.27 -7.66
CA LYS A 364 -9.08 33.16 -8.83
C LYS A 364 -9.00 34.35 -9.80
N ASP A 365 -8.48 35.49 -9.34
CA ASP A 365 -8.58 36.77 -10.03
C ASP A 365 -7.23 37.27 -10.59
N VAL A 366 -6.20 36.41 -10.63
CA VAL A 366 -4.84 36.78 -11.04
C VAL A 366 -4.43 36.04 -12.32
N VAL A 367 -3.89 36.77 -13.30
CA VAL A 367 -3.38 36.22 -14.57
C VAL A 367 -2.11 35.40 -14.33
N PHE A 368 -2.02 34.25 -15.00
CA PHE A 368 -0.85 33.38 -14.93
C PHE A 368 0.36 33.98 -15.67
N GLU A 369 1.19 34.74 -14.96
CA GLU A 369 2.48 35.27 -15.39
C GLU A 369 3.64 34.84 -14.45
N ILE A 370 4.72 34.30 -15.02
CA ILE A 370 5.94 33.89 -14.30
C ILE A 370 6.97 35.05 -14.37
N THR A 371 6.83 36.01 -13.46
CA THR A 371 7.77 37.15 -13.31
C THR A 371 9.13 36.70 -12.77
N GLN A 372 10.15 37.55 -12.85
CA GLN A 372 11.48 37.23 -12.33
C GLN A 372 11.43 36.91 -10.82
N GLU A 373 10.74 37.73 -10.03
CA GLU A 373 10.52 37.49 -8.59
C GLU A 373 9.92 36.10 -8.32
N ARG A 374 8.97 35.66 -9.15
CA ARG A 374 8.33 34.32 -9.01
C ARG A 374 9.24 33.19 -9.45
N ARG A 375 10.13 33.41 -10.42
CA ARG A 375 11.16 32.42 -10.80
C ARG A 375 12.20 32.27 -9.71
N ASP A 376 12.61 33.38 -9.10
CA ASP A 376 13.57 33.41 -8.00
C ASP A 376 12.98 32.78 -6.74
N ALA A 377 11.69 32.99 -6.46
CA ALA A 377 11.00 32.32 -5.37
C ALA A 377 10.76 30.81 -5.59
N TYR A 378 10.68 30.38 -6.85
CA TYR A 378 10.49 28.97 -7.22
C TYR A 378 11.80 28.17 -7.20
N SER A 379 12.90 28.81 -7.60
CA SER A 379 14.25 28.24 -7.63
C SER A 379 14.82 28.12 -6.22
#